data_AF-A0A1H6FCG8-F1
#
_entry.id   AF-A0A1H6FCG8-F1
#
_cell.length_a   1.000
_cell.length_b   1.000
_cell.length_c   1.000
_cell.angle_alpha   90.00
_cell.angle_beta   90.00
_cell.angle_gamma   90.00
#
_symmetry.space_group_name_H-M   'P 1'
#
loop_
_entity.id
_entity.type
_entity.pdbx_description
1 polymer ?
#
loop_
_entity_poly.entity_id
_entity_poly.type
_entity_poly.pdbx_seq_one_letter_code
_entity_poly.pdbx_strand_id
1 'polypeptide(L)'
;MQYLNDHWTDEIDLLGRTDFAKAIRQLLLGADTPFAMSINGRWGSDKTSMLRALMTAMDGIPVASLSGLFENPEDRGDGQLPDDLKVLDEKGKWIVQDEVLKQQLKNTKTVWFNPWQYQNEDNPIIPLLHEIREQVRQHYTFTHQTKKEAMHSKPGFRVL
;
A
#
# COMPACT_ATOMS: atom_id res chain seq x y z
N MET A 1 -20.30 -11.24 -26.84
CA MET A 1 -20.05 -10.11 -25.92
C MET A 1 -18.94 -10.54 -24.97
N GLN A 2 -17.75 -9.97 -25.10
CA GLN A 2 -16.74 -10.08 -24.05
C GLN A 2 -17.23 -9.20 -22.90
N TYR A 3 -17.54 -9.82 -21.77
CA TYR A 3 -17.71 -9.08 -20.52
C TYR A 3 -16.31 -8.63 -20.10
N LEU A 4 -16.11 -7.32 -20.02
CA LEU A 4 -14.95 -6.75 -19.32
C LEU A 4 -15.26 -6.88 -17.83
N ASN A 5 -14.31 -7.44 -17.07
CA ASN A 5 -14.44 -7.48 -15.62
C ASN A 5 -14.42 -6.05 -15.07
N ASP A 6 -15.19 -5.81 -14.02
CA ASP A 6 -15.17 -4.54 -13.30
C ASP A 6 -13.87 -4.49 -12.49
N HIS A 7 -12.90 -3.73 -12.99
CA HIS A 7 -11.62 -3.53 -12.32
C HIS A 7 -11.72 -2.32 -11.40
N TRP A 8 -11.08 -2.44 -10.24
CA TRP A 8 -10.86 -1.31 -9.35
C TRP A 8 -9.95 -0.27 -10.05
N THR A 9 -9.97 0.98 -9.60
CA THR A 9 -9.18 2.08 -10.18
C THR A 9 -8.30 2.74 -9.12
N ASP A 10 -7.09 3.19 -9.49
CA ASP A 10 -6.26 4.06 -8.64
C ASP A 10 -6.56 5.55 -8.84
N GLU A 11 -7.43 5.91 -9.80
CA GLU A 11 -7.83 7.28 -10.11
C GLU A 11 -8.87 7.83 -9.10
N ILE A 12 -8.58 7.69 -7.81
CA ILE A 12 -9.51 8.04 -6.73
C ILE A 12 -9.82 9.55 -6.62
N ASP A 13 -9.04 10.39 -7.29
CA ASP A 13 -9.30 11.83 -7.38
C ASP A 13 -10.52 12.12 -8.26
N LEU A 14 -10.67 11.39 -9.36
CA LEU A 14 -11.86 11.47 -10.21
C LEU A 14 -13.13 11.00 -9.49
N LEU A 15 -12.95 10.17 -8.46
CA LEU A 15 -14.03 9.71 -7.57
C LEU A 15 -14.33 10.69 -6.43
N GLY A 16 -13.55 11.77 -6.29
CA GLY A 16 -13.69 12.75 -5.22
C GLY A 16 -13.39 12.17 -3.83
N ARG A 17 -12.51 11.16 -3.73
CA ARG A 17 -12.23 10.43 -2.49
C ARG A 17 -10.89 10.79 -1.82
N THR A 18 -10.10 11.65 -2.44
CA THR A 18 -8.75 12.02 -1.97
C THR A 18 -8.73 12.51 -0.53
N ASP A 19 -9.58 13.50 -0.19
CA ASP A 19 -9.64 14.05 1.18
C ASP A 19 -10.14 13.04 2.20
N PHE A 20 -11.07 12.18 1.78
CA PHE A 20 -11.59 11.12 2.64
C PHE A 20 -10.50 10.08 2.95
N ALA A 21 -9.70 9.69 1.96
CA ALA A 21 -8.55 8.81 2.17
C ALA A 21 -7.49 9.45 3.09
N LYS A 22 -7.19 10.75 2.93
CA LYS A 22 -6.30 11.49 3.84
C LYS A 22 -6.81 11.48 5.28
N ALA A 23 -8.12 11.71 5.48
CA ALA A 23 -8.74 11.70 6.79
C ALA A 23 -8.67 10.31 7.45
N ILE A 24 -8.97 9.24 6.70
CA ILE A 24 -8.86 7.87 7.23
C ILE A 24 -7.40 7.54 7.58
N ARG A 25 -6.42 7.93 6.76
CA ARG A 25 -5.00 7.75 7.09
C ARG A 25 -4.64 8.41 8.43
N GLN A 26 -5.04 9.66 8.63
CA GLN A 26 -4.76 10.37 9.88
C GLN A 26 -5.41 9.65 11.07
N LEU A 27 -6.65 9.19 10.90
CA LEU A 27 -7.36 8.42 11.91
C LEU A 27 -6.63 7.11 12.23
N LEU A 28 -6.16 6.35 11.23
CA LEU A 28 -5.43 5.11 11.44
C LEU A 28 -4.09 5.32 12.15
N LEU A 29 -3.35 6.38 11.80
CA LEU A 29 -2.06 6.69 12.42
C LEU A 29 -2.19 7.29 13.83
N GLY A 30 -3.36 7.82 14.17
CA GLY A 30 -3.65 8.42 15.48
C GLY A 30 -4.54 7.56 16.39
N ALA A 31 -5.01 6.40 15.94
CA ALA A 31 -5.91 5.56 16.72
C ALA A 31 -5.18 4.80 17.84
N ASP A 32 -5.80 4.76 19.02
CA ASP A 32 -5.38 3.86 20.09
C ASP A 32 -5.77 2.42 19.74
N THR A 33 -4.85 1.47 19.92
CA THR A 33 -5.08 0.05 19.61
C THR A 33 -5.62 -0.72 20.82
N PRO A 34 -6.49 -1.74 20.63
CA PRO A 34 -6.95 -2.32 19.36
C PRO A 34 -8.04 -1.47 18.67
N PHE A 35 -7.91 -1.31 17.34
CA PHE A 35 -8.82 -0.51 16.53
C PHE A 35 -9.21 -1.26 15.25
N ALA A 36 -10.48 -1.18 14.86
CA ALA A 36 -10.99 -1.76 13.62
C ALA A 36 -11.97 -0.80 12.94
N MET A 37 -11.91 -0.73 11.61
CA MET A 37 -12.76 0.11 10.78
C MET A 37 -13.29 -0.68 9.58
N SER A 38 -14.53 -0.41 9.18
CA SER A 38 -15.14 -0.96 7.96
C SER A 38 -15.54 0.15 7.00
N ILE A 39 -15.36 -0.09 5.70
CA ILE A 39 -15.83 0.80 4.63
C ILE A 39 -17.09 0.17 4.01
N ASN A 40 -18.24 0.84 4.17
CA ASN A 40 -19.53 0.38 3.69
C ASN A 40 -20.04 1.23 2.53
N GLY A 41 -20.81 0.63 1.62
CA GLY A 41 -21.35 1.30 0.43
C GLY A 41 -21.97 0.33 -0.56
N ARG A 42 -22.71 0.84 -1.55
CA ARG A 42 -23.37 0.02 -2.60
C ARG A 42 -22.34 -0.68 -3.50
N TRP A 43 -22.72 -1.73 -4.21
CA TRP A 43 -21.86 -2.28 -5.27
C TRP A 43 -21.53 -1.17 -6.27
N GLY A 44 -20.25 -1.02 -6.63
CA GLY A 44 -19.78 -0.01 -7.58
C GLY A 44 -19.56 1.35 -6.92
N SER A 45 -19.48 1.40 -5.59
CA SER A 45 -19.17 2.62 -4.82
C SER A 45 -17.67 2.76 -4.51
N ASP A 46 -16.80 2.10 -5.28
CA ASP A 46 -15.34 2.27 -5.24
C ASP A 46 -14.64 1.90 -3.92
N LYS A 47 -15.26 1.05 -3.09
CA LYS A 47 -14.68 0.64 -1.79
C LYS A 47 -13.29 0.01 -1.95
N THR A 48 -13.14 -0.86 -2.93
CA THR A 48 -11.88 -1.56 -3.23
C THR A 48 -10.82 -0.56 -3.68
N SER A 49 -11.15 0.34 -4.61
CA SER A 49 -10.30 1.45 -5.05
C SER A 49 -9.83 2.29 -3.87
N MET A 50 -10.73 2.61 -2.93
CA MET A 50 -10.41 3.38 -1.74
C MET A 50 -9.50 2.64 -0.75
N LEU A 51 -9.73 1.34 -0.54
CA LEU A 51 -8.85 0.50 0.28
C LEU A 51 -7.43 0.43 -0.31
N ARG A 52 -7.31 0.34 -1.64
CA ARG A 52 -6.02 0.36 -2.33
C ARG A 52 -5.32 1.71 -2.22
N ALA A 53 -6.08 2.80 -2.39
CA ALA A 53 -5.53 4.13 -2.20
C ALA A 53 -5.00 4.34 -0.77
N LEU A 54 -5.71 3.82 0.23
CA LEU A 54 -5.25 3.83 1.62
C LEU A 54 -4.00 2.98 1.85
N MET A 55 -3.93 1.78 1.27
CA MET A 55 -2.75 0.92 1.34
C MET A 55 -1.49 1.68 0.90
N THR A 56 -1.54 2.32 -0.27
CA THR A 56 -0.43 3.12 -0.79
C THR A 56 -0.16 4.37 0.06
N ALA A 57 -1.20 5.07 0.50
CA ALA A 57 -1.06 6.27 1.34
C ALA A 57 -0.44 5.97 2.71
N MET A 58 -0.46 4.71 3.13
CA MET A 58 0.12 4.17 4.37
C MET A 58 1.53 3.56 4.16
N ASP A 59 2.19 3.85 3.04
CA ASP A 59 3.49 3.25 2.67
C ASP A 59 3.44 1.71 2.58
N GLY A 60 2.26 1.15 2.31
CA GLY A 60 2.11 -0.25 2.01
C GLY A 60 2.71 -0.59 0.65
N ILE A 61 3.32 -1.77 0.53
CA ILE A 61 3.74 -2.28 -0.77
C ILE A 61 2.49 -2.32 -1.67
N PRO A 62 2.48 -1.62 -2.82
CA PRO A 62 1.37 -1.70 -3.75
C PRO A 62 1.14 -3.17 -4.09
N VAL A 63 -0.12 -3.59 -4.11
CA VAL A 63 -0.52 -4.95 -4.49
C VAL A 63 0.11 -5.37 -5.84
N ALA A 64 0.33 -4.40 -6.74
CA ALA A 64 1.09 -4.55 -7.98
C ALA A 64 2.52 -5.10 -7.81
N SER A 65 3.22 -4.64 -6.77
CA SER A 65 4.62 -4.93 -6.47
C SER A 65 4.78 -6.25 -5.72
N LEU A 66 3.71 -6.80 -5.13
CA LEU A 66 3.62 -8.14 -4.55
C LEU A 66 3.52 -9.23 -5.65
N SER A 67 4.29 -9.05 -6.72
CA SER A 67 4.23 -9.78 -7.99
C SER A 67 4.42 -11.31 -7.89
N GLY A 68 4.86 -11.82 -6.74
CA GLY A 68 4.91 -13.26 -6.43
C GLY A 68 3.71 -13.83 -5.64
N LEU A 69 2.77 -12.99 -5.21
CA LEU A 69 1.60 -13.37 -4.39
C LEU A 69 0.26 -13.21 -5.13
N PHE A 70 0.23 -12.43 -6.21
CA PHE A 70 -0.93 -12.29 -7.08
C PHE A 70 -0.68 -13.06 -8.38
N GLU A 71 -1.45 -14.14 -8.58
CA GLU A 71 -1.32 -15.03 -9.74
C GLU A 71 -1.60 -14.31 -11.07
N ASN A 72 -2.39 -13.23 -11.05
CA ASN A 72 -2.86 -12.56 -12.25
C ASN A 72 -2.28 -11.13 -12.40
N PRO A 73 -1.63 -10.80 -13.53
CA PRO A 73 -1.12 -9.45 -13.83
C PRO A 73 -2.16 -8.34 -13.80
N GLU A 74 -3.43 -8.67 -13.99
CA GLU A 74 -4.61 -7.80 -13.96
C GLU A 74 -5.03 -7.36 -12.54
N ASP A 75 -4.62 -8.09 -11.49
CA ASP A 75 -4.83 -7.69 -10.09
C ASP A 75 -3.79 -6.67 -9.60
N ARG A 76 -2.72 -6.49 -10.40
CA ARG A 76 -1.65 -5.53 -10.11
C ARG A 76 -2.20 -4.11 -10.21
N GLY A 77 -3.01 -3.90 -11.23
CA GLY A 77 -3.48 -2.63 -11.75
C GLY A 77 -2.39 -1.58 -11.90
N ASP A 78 -2.71 -0.70 -12.81
CA ASP A 78 -1.82 0.06 -13.67
C ASP A 78 -2.02 1.56 -13.45
N GLY A 79 -2.88 1.95 -12.51
CA GLY A 79 -3.24 3.32 -12.26
C GLY A 79 -2.19 4.05 -11.41
N GLN A 80 -1.91 5.30 -11.80
CA GLN A 80 -1.13 6.20 -10.97
C GLN A 80 -2.03 6.82 -9.92
N LEU A 81 -1.71 6.62 -8.64
CA LEU A 81 -2.40 7.32 -7.56
C LEU A 81 -2.26 8.85 -7.72
N PRO A 82 -3.19 9.63 -7.13
CA PRO A 82 -3.04 11.07 -7.05
C PRO A 82 -1.76 11.42 -6.29
N ASP A 83 -1.04 12.44 -6.77
CA ASP A 83 0.22 12.89 -6.15
C ASP A 83 0.03 13.26 -4.67
N ASP A 84 -1.16 13.73 -4.33
CA ASP A 84 -1.59 14.08 -2.97
C ASP A 84 -1.62 12.92 -1.96
N LEU A 85 -1.71 11.68 -2.44
CA LEU A 85 -1.65 10.48 -1.61
C LEU A 85 -0.32 9.76 -1.68
N LYS A 86 0.51 10.07 -2.68
CA LYS A 86 1.85 9.50 -2.79
C LYS A 86 2.70 9.97 -1.60
N VAL A 87 3.33 9.01 -0.93
CA VAL A 87 4.27 9.27 0.18
C VAL A 87 5.73 9.15 -0.25
N LEU A 88 5.95 8.34 -1.30
CA LEU A 88 7.22 8.14 -1.99
C LEU A 88 7.08 8.50 -3.47
N ASP A 89 8.17 8.93 -4.10
CA ASP A 89 8.27 9.01 -5.57
C ASP A 89 8.52 7.64 -6.20
N GLU A 90 8.54 7.58 -7.54
CA GLU A 90 8.82 6.38 -8.33
C GLU A 90 10.19 5.74 -8.01
N LYS A 91 11.10 6.49 -7.39
CA LYS A 91 12.45 6.06 -7.00
C LYS A 91 12.54 5.69 -5.52
N GLY A 92 11.40 5.69 -4.80
CA GLY A 92 11.33 5.36 -3.37
C GLY A 92 11.80 6.48 -2.44
N LYS A 93 11.89 7.73 -2.91
CA LYS A 93 12.27 8.89 -2.11
C LYS A 93 11.02 9.52 -1.49
N TRP A 94 11.09 9.84 -0.20
CA TRP A 94 10.04 10.59 0.50
C TRP A 94 9.75 11.93 -0.19
N ILE A 95 8.49 12.13 -0.58
CA ILE A 95 8.00 13.40 -1.14
C ILE A 95 7.22 14.22 -0.10
N VAL A 96 6.71 13.56 0.94
CA VAL A 96 6.04 14.21 2.06
C VAL A 96 7.06 14.99 2.90
N GLN A 97 6.80 16.28 3.10
CA GLN A 97 7.62 17.18 3.91
C GLN A 97 7.28 17.14 5.40
N ASP A 98 6.10 16.65 5.75
CA ASP A 98 5.69 16.47 7.14
C ASP A 98 6.51 15.34 7.80
N GLU A 99 7.47 15.73 8.66
CA GLU A 99 8.35 14.80 9.36
C GLU A 99 7.61 13.94 10.40
N VAL A 100 6.50 14.44 10.98
CA VAL A 100 5.69 13.66 11.93
C VAL A 100 4.98 12.53 11.20
N LEU A 101 4.28 12.86 10.11
CA LEU A 101 3.60 11.88 9.25
C LEU A 101 4.60 10.84 8.72
N LYS A 102 5.75 11.29 8.22
CA LYS A 102 6.83 10.42 7.75
C LYS A 102 7.36 9.48 8.84
N GLN A 103 7.51 9.95 10.08
CA GLN A 103 7.94 9.11 11.18
C GLN A 103 6.88 8.08 11.58
N GLN A 104 5.60 8.46 11.60
CA GLN A 104 4.49 7.54 11.87
C GLN A 104 4.38 6.46 10.78
N LEU A 105 4.51 6.83 9.51
CA LEU A 105 4.49 5.90 8.38
C LEU A 105 5.68 4.93 8.43
N LYS A 106 6.89 5.39 8.74
CA LYS A 106 8.06 4.50 8.93
C LYS A 106 7.83 3.44 10.01
N ASN A 107 7.17 3.82 11.09
CA ASN A 107 6.87 2.95 12.24
C ASN A 107 5.63 2.07 12.01
N THR A 108 4.86 2.32 10.98
CA THR A 108 3.67 1.54 10.62
C THR A 108 4.03 0.55 9.51
N LYS A 109 3.46 -0.64 9.56
CA LYS A 109 3.61 -1.65 8.52
C LYS A 109 2.22 -2.06 8.08
N THR A 110 1.94 -1.85 6.81
CA THR A 110 0.62 -2.09 6.24
C THR A 110 0.66 -3.44 5.54
N VAL A 111 -0.33 -4.28 5.83
CA VAL A 111 -0.48 -5.61 5.22
C VAL A 111 -1.80 -5.66 4.47
N TRP A 112 -1.74 -6.11 3.22
CA TRP A 112 -2.94 -6.39 2.43
C TRP A 112 -3.38 -7.84 2.63
N PHE A 113 -4.67 -8.09 2.85
CA PHE A 113 -5.21 -9.43 2.95
C PHE A 113 -6.51 -9.53 2.16
N ASN A 114 -6.58 -10.47 1.21
CA ASN A 114 -7.78 -10.73 0.43
C ASN A 114 -8.44 -12.04 0.89
N PRO A 115 -9.54 -11.98 1.66
CA PRO A 115 -10.19 -13.19 2.18
C PRO A 115 -10.81 -14.07 1.08
N TRP A 116 -11.18 -13.49 -0.07
CA TRP A 116 -11.83 -14.23 -1.15
C TRP A 116 -10.92 -15.24 -1.83
N GLN A 117 -9.59 -14.99 -1.84
CA GLN A 117 -8.61 -15.95 -2.36
C GLN A 117 -8.59 -17.24 -1.53
N TYR A 118 -8.97 -17.16 -0.25
CA TYR A 118 -8.97 -18.26 0.70
C TYR A 118 -10.39 -18.70 1.08
N GLN A 119 -11.40 -18.44 0.22
CA GLN A 119 -12.81 -18.74 0.52
C GLN A 119 -13.09 -20.23 0.78
N ASN A 120 -12.20 -21.12 0.32
CA ASN A 120 -12.32 -22.58 0.48
C ASN A 120 -11.46 -23.14 1.63
N GLU A 121 -10.73 -22.29 2.36
CA GLU A 121 -9.90 -22.72 3.49
C GLU A 121 -10.74 -22.87 4.76
N ASP A 122 -10.52 -23.95 5.51
CA ASP A 122 -11.26 -24.23 6.75
C ASP A 122 -10.95 -23.21 7.87
N ASN A 123 -9.77 -22.60 7.85
CA ASN A 123 -9.34 -21.62 8.85
C ASN A 123 -8.66 -20.39 8.23
N PRO A 124 -9.32 -19.22 8.19
CA PRO A 124 -8.77 -18.01 7.56
C PRO A 124 -7.62 -17.36 8.34
N ILE A 125 -7.35 -17.79 9.58
CA ILE A 125 -6.22 -17.26 10.37
C ILE A 125 -4.88 -17.74 9.82
N ILE A 126 -4.83 -18.96 9.27
CA ILE A 126 -3.61 -19.52 8.68
C ILE A 126 -3.12 -18.69 7.49
N PRO A 127 -3.94 -18.42 6.45
CA PRO A 127 -3.50 -17.59 5.33
C PRO A 127 -3.21 -16.14 5.76
N LEU A 128 -3.95 -15.59 6.73
CA LEU A 128 -3.66 -14.26 7.27
C LEU A 128 -2.26 -14.18 7.90
N LEU A 129 -1.89 -15.15 8.75
CA LEU A 129 -0.56 -15.20 9.37
C LEU A 129 0.55 -15.39 8.34
N HIS A 130 0.31 -16.22 7.32
CA HIS A 130 1.21 -16.38 6.18
C HIS A 130 1.42 -15.06 5.44
N GLU A 131 0.34 -14.33 5.15
CA GLU A 131 0.39 -13.07 4.42
C GLU A 131 1.11 -11.97 5.22
N ILE A 132 0.84 -11.87 6.52
CA ILE A 132 1.57 -10.98 7.43
C ILE A 132 3.06 -11.31 7.39
N ARG A 133 3.44 -12.59 7.50
CA ARG A 133 4.84 -13.00 7.51
C ARG A 133 5.55 -12.64 6.20
N GLU A 134 4.94 -12.96 5.05
CA GLU A 134 5.57 -12.73 3.75
C GLU A 134 5.68 -11.24 3.45
N GLN A 135 4.61 -10.46 3.65
CA GLN A 135 4.66 -9.01 3.39
C GLN A 135 5.64 -8.32 4.34
N VAL A 136 5.63 -8.63 5.64
CA VAL A 136 6.58 -8.05 6.60
C VAL A 136 8.03 -8.39 6.21
N ARG A 137 8.32 -9.63 5.79
CA ARG A 137 9.65 -10.04 5.31
C ARG A 137 10.10 -9.26 4.07
N GLN A 138 9.20 -8.99 3.13
CA GLN A 138 9.52 -8.21 1.93
C GLN A 138 9.86 -6.76 2.28
N HIS A 139 9.14 -6.14 3.22
CA HIS A 139 9.47 -4.80 3.73
C HIS A 139 10.89 -4.73 4.32
N TYR A 140 11.34 -5.77 5.03
CA TYR A 140 12.73 -5.83 5.53
C TYR A 140 13.74 -5.96 4.38
N THR A 141 13.48 -6.79 3.39
CA THR A 141 14.44 -7.02 2.30
C THR A 141 14.65 -5.77 1.43
N PHE A 142 13.56 -5.05 1.14
CA PHE A 142 13.59 -3.81 0.34
C PHE A 142 14.35 -2.67 1.04
N THR A 143 14.20 -2.54 2.37
CA THR A 143 14.93 -1.55 3.17
C THR A 143 16.43 -1.85 3.30
N HIS A 144 16.85 -3.11 3.18
CA HIS A 144 18.26 -3.49 3.20
C HIS A 144 18.97 -3.30 1.84
N GLN A 145 18.27 -3.53 0.72
CA GLN A 145 18.83 -3.30 -0.62
C GLN A 145 19.05 -1.81 -0.91
N THR A 146 18.05 -0.98 -0.63
CA THR A 146 18.14 0.50 -0.77
C THR A 146 19.29 1.10 0.05
N LYS A 147 19.55 0.60 1.28
CA LYS A 147 20.71 1.00 2.08
C LYS A 147 22.05 0.58 1.46
N LYS A 148 22.13 -0.62 0.88
CA LYS A 148 23.35 -1.16 0.26
C LYS A 148 23.73 -0.40 -1.02
N GLU A 149 22.73 -0.02 -1.81
CA GLU A 149 22.88 0.79 -3.03
C GLU A 149 23.25 2.25 -2.72
N ALA A 150 22.63 2.85 -1.70
CA ALA A 150 23.00 4.19 -1.22
C ALA A 150 24.44 4.23 -0.64
N MET A 151 24.96 3.11 -0.12
CA MET A 151 26.33 2.99 0.36
C MET A 151 27.37 2.88 -0.76
N HIS A 152 27.00 2.33 -1.92
CA HIS A 152 27.87 2.26 -3.11
C HIS A 152 27.80 3.51 -3.99
N SER A 153 26.83 4.41 -3.77
CA SER A 153 26.64 5.67 -4.51
C SER A 153 27.10 6.92 -3.74
N LYS A 154 28.14 6.81 -2.89
CA LYS A 154 28.86 8.00 -2.43
C LYS A 154 29.95 8.35 -3.45
N PRO A 155 29.85 9.46 -4.21
CA PRO A 155 30.99 9.91 -5.01
C PRO A 155 32.11 10.30 -4.04
N GLY A 156 33.32 9.82 -4.35
CA GLY A 156 34.51 10.05 -3.55
C GLY A 156 34.68 11.52 -3.21
N PHE A 157 34.71 11.81 -1.91
CA PHE A 157 35.17 13.08 -1.39
C PHE A 157 36.65 13.21 -1.75
N ARG A 158 36.94 13.87 -2.88
CA ARG A 158 38.31 14.14 -3.32
C ARG A 158 38.78 15.33 -2.51
N VAL A 159 39.55 15.06 -1.46
CA VAL A 159 40.28 16.07 -0.70
C VAL A 159 41.28 16.70 -1.67
N LEU A 160 41.15 18.01 -1.89
CA LEU A 160 42.19 18.88 -2.41
C LEU A 160 42.71 19.73 -1.25
#